data_AF-A0A7L3NAE0-F1
#
_entry.id   AF-A0A7L3NAE0-F1
#
_cell.length_a   1.000
_cell.length_b   1.000
_cell.length_c   1.000
_cell.angle_alpha   90.00
_cell.angle_beta   90.00
_cell.angle_gamma   90.00
#
_symmetry.space_group_name_H-M   'P 1'
#
loop_
_entity.id
_entity.type
_entity.pdbx_description
1 polymer ?
#
loop_
_entity_poly.entity_id
_entity_poly.type
_entity_poly.pdbx_seq_one_letter_code
_entity_poly.pdbx_strand_id
1 'polypeptide(L)'
;SRAEVPPYEHLPTSRSYMTLEMAAAAYACSAPSLEVLRVGGDTACRSQDPCNGPLPSPGPYRVKFLVMGCHGPKAETRWSDPILLRRASSLSAINTVCHGSDVVVITSILVSLGTVLAAAVLSTLGAKAWGSLCHQDLGTFTRRSYRTHHIPPVLPQALPPGC
;
A
#
# COMPACT_ATOMS: atom_id res chain seq x y z
N SER A 1 10.54 -9.20 -54.17
CA SER A 1 11.20 -7.99 -53.65
C SER A 1 11.13 -8.06 -52.13
N ARG A 2 12.27 -8.16 -51.44
CA ARG A 2 12.34 -8.13 -49.97
C ARG A 2 11.93 -6.70 -49.58
N ALA A 3 10.81 -6.53 -48.87
CA ALA A 3 10.55 -5.25 -48.23
C ALA A 3 11.63 -5.09 -47.16
N GLU A 4 12.71 -4.38 -47.49
CA GLU A 4 13.75 -4.02 -46.56
C GLU A 4 13.12 -3.03 -45.59
N VAL A 5 12.81 -3.50 -44.38
CA VAL A 5 12.22 -2.64 -43.38
C VAL A 5 13.35 -1.83 -42.76
N PRO A 6 13.39 -0.50 -42.95
CA PRO A 6 14.43 0.35 -42.40
C PRO A 6 14.43 0.27 -40.86
N PRO A 7 15.62 0.31 -40.23
CA PRO A 7 15.71 0.38 -38.78
C PRO A 7 15.27 1.77 -38.30
N TYR A 8 15.01 1.86 -37.00
CA TYR A 8 14.41 3.04 -36.39
C TYR A 8 15.21 4.34 -36.64
N GLU A 9 16.55 4.30 -36.72
CA GLU A 9 17.34 5.52 -36.92
C GLU A 9 17.12 6.17 -38.29
N HIS A 10 16.64 5.40 -39.26
CA HIS A 10 16.30 5.91 -40.58
C HIS A 10 14.88 6.48 -40.64
N LEU A 11 14.08 6.40 -39.58
CA LEU A 11 12.71 6.95 -39.57
C LEU A 11 12.58 8.37 -40.14
N PRO A 12 13.50 9.33 -39.87
CA PRO A 12 13.41 10.67 -40.45
C PRO A 12 13.50 10.70 -41.98
N THR A 13 14.21 9.75 -42.59
CA THR A 13 14.44 9.68 -44.05
C THR A 13 13.51 8.68 -44.73
N SER A 14 13.36 7.47 -44.17
CA SER A 14 12.55 6.38 -44.69
C SER A 14 11.05 6.54 -44.44
N ARG A 15 10.66 7.41 -43.49
CA ARG A 15 9.27 7.71 -43.08
C ARG A 15 8.48 6.50 -42.59
N SER A 16 9.17 5.38 -42.36
CA SER A 16 8.61 4.12 -41.88
C SER A 16 9.70 3.36 -41.14
N TYR A 17 9.32 2.51 -40.21
CA TYR A 17 10.21 1.63 -39.48
C TYR A 17 9.40 0.45 -38.94
N MET A 18 10.06 -0.63 -38.55
CA MET A 18 9.42 -1.71 -37.80
C MET A 18 9.71 -1.55 -36.31
N THR A 19 8.64 -1.67 -35.52
CA THR A 19 8.75 -1.84 -34.07
C THR A 19 9.33 -3.22 -33.74
N LEU A 20 9.61 -3.48 -32.47
CA LEU A 20 10.02 -4.80 -31.97
C LEU A 20 9.09 -5.91 -32.48
N GLU A 21 9.66 -7.08 -32.79
CA GLU A 21 8.87 -8.28 -33.06
C GLU A 21 8.09 -8.66 -31.80
N MET A 22 6.80 -8.98 -31.98
CA MET A 22 5.94 -9.40 -30.88
C MET A 22 5.22 -10.68 -31.25
N ALA A 23 5.21 -11.65 -30.34
CA ALA A 23 4.45 -12.88 -30.53
C ALA A 23 2.95 -12.56 -30.60
N ALA A 24 2.23 -13.18 -31.53
CA ALA A 24 0.79 -12.99 -31.68
C ALA A 24 0.02 -13.27 -30.36
N ALA A 25 0.51 -14.21 -29.56
CA ALA A 25 -0.05 -14.54 -28.24
C ALA A 25 -0.01 -13.37 -27.24
N ALA A 26 0.92 -12.42 -27.39
CA ALA A 26 0.99 -11.23 -26.54
C ALA A 26 -0.16 -10.24 -26.78
N TYR A 27 -0.92 -10.41 -27.86
CA TYR A 27 -2.12 -9.62 -28.20
C TYR A 27 -3.44 -10.37 -27.97
N ALA A 28 -3.43 -11.46 -27.20
CA ALA A 28 -4.64 -12.25 -26.98
C ALA A 28 -5.76 -11.42 -26.35
N CYS A 29 -6.91 -11.37 -27.03
CA CYS A 29 -8.09 -10.58 -26.66
C CYS A 29 -8.83 -11.06 -25.39
N SER A 30 -8.31 -12.08 -24.70
CA SER A 30 -9.05 -12.79 -23.63
C SER A 30 -8.92 -12.15 -22.24
N ALA A 31 -8.18 -11.06 -22.08
CA ALA A 31 -8.06 -10.33 -20.81
C ALA A 31 -8.75 -8.96 -20.90
N PRO A 32 -9.40 -8.46 -19.83
CA PRO A 32 -10.00 -7.13 -19.77
C PRO A 32 -8.96 -5.98 -19.72
N SER A 33 -7.74 -6.21 -20.22
CA SER A 33 -6.65 -5.24 -20.23
C SER A 33 -6.66 -4.42 -21.53
N LEU A 34 -6.37 -3.12 -21.37
CA LEU A 34 -6.29 -2.08 -22.40
C LEU A 34 -5.85 -2.59 -23.79
N GLU A 35 -6.76 -2.45 -24.76
CA GLU A 35 -6.66 -2.75 -26.21
C GLU A 35 -5.64 -1.85 -26.96
N VAL A 36 -4.58 -1.39 -26.28
CA VAL A 36 -3.70 -0.34 -26.77
C VAL A 36 -2.30 -0.87 -27.01
N LEU A 37 -1.89 -0.91 -28.28
CA LEU A 37 -0.50 -1.12 -28.67
C LEU A 37 0.32 0.14 -28.38
N ARG A 38 1.26 0.03 -27.43
CA ARG A 38 2.19 1.12 -27.12
C ARG A 38 3.32 1.17 -28.14
N VAL A 39 3.46 2.31 -28.79
CA VAL A 39 4.54 2.59 -29.75
C VAL A 39 5.41 3.75 -29.25
N GLY A 40 6.69 3.73 -29.61
CA GLY A 40 7.68 4.74 -29.28
C GLY A 40 8.04 4.87 -27.81
N GLY A 41 8.06 3.76 -27.07
CA GLY A 41 8.36 3.74 -25.64
C GLY A 41 9.82 3.44 -25.28
N ASP A 42 10.64 2.98 -26.24
CA ASP A 42 12.00 2.53 -25.96
C ASP A 42 13.03 3.65 -26.18
N THR A 43 13.39 4.34 -25.10
CA THR A 43 14.39 5.43 -25.13
C THR A 43 15.82 4.94 -25.31
N ALA A 44 16.08 3.63 -25.12
CA ALA A 44 17.41 3.03 -25.28
C ALA A 44 17.68 2.57 -26.72
N CYS A 45 16.68 2.66 -27.61
CA CYS A 45 16.81 2.32 -29.02
C CYS A 45 18.06 2.92 -29.68
N ARG A 46 19.02 2.04 -29.96
CA ARG A 46 20.16 2.22 -30.85
C ARG A 46 20.34 0.89 -31.58
N SER A 47 20.64 0.94 -32.87
CA SER A 47 21.11 -0.12 -33.77
C SER A 47 20.07 -0.86 -34.65
N GLN A 48 20.63 -1.77 -35.45
CA GLN A 48 20.16 -2.35 -36.72
C GLN A 48 18.90 -3.22 -36.65
N ASP A 49 18.48 -3.62 -35.45
CA ASP A 49 17.31 -4.47 -35.25
C ASP A 49 16.01 -3.66 -35.11
N PRO A 50 14.85 -4.24 -35.45
CA PRO A 50 13.56 -3.60 -35.21
C PRO A 50 13.39 -3.24 -33.73
N CYS A 51 13.15 -1.96 -33.45
CA CYS A 51 13.09 -1.44 -32.09
C CYS A 51 11.93 -0.45 -31.94
N ASN A 52 11.37 -0.28 -30.74
CA ASN A 52 10.19 0.55 -30.51
C ASN A 52 10.56 2.00 -30.08
N GLY A 53 11.42 2.65 -30.87
CA GLY A 53 12.04 3.93 -30.52
C GLY A 53 11.09 5.14 -30.56
N PRO A 54 11.40 6.22 -29.83
CA PRO A 54 10.49 7.34 -29.59
C PRO A 54 10.01 8.02 -30.88
N LEU A 55 8.71 8.28 -30.97
CA LEU A 55 8.15 8.95 -32.15
C LEU A 55 8.31 10.47 -32.04
N PRO A 56 8.63 11.17 -33.15
CA PRO A 56 8.91 12.60 -33.13
C PRO A 56 7.66 13.47 -32.86
N SER A 57 6.46 12.93 -33.10
CA SER A 57 5.21 13.64 -32.91
C SER A 57 4.07 12.66 -32.58
N PRO A 58 2.87 13.14 -32.20
CA PRO A 58 1.68 12.29 -32.10
C PRO A 58 1.14 11.77 -33.44
N GLY A 59 1.63 12.25 -34.58
CA GLY A 59 1.19 11.81 -35.90
C GLY A 59 0.77 12.98 -36.82
N PRO A 60 0.13 12.67 -37.96
CA PRO A 60 -0.54 11.40 -38.28
C PRO A 60 0.41 10.25 -38.65
N TYR A 61 0.05 9.03 -38.23
CA TYR A 61 0.72 7.77 -38.61
C TYR A 61 -0.22 6.80 -39.29
N ARG A 62 0.33 5.81 -39.99
CA ARG A 62 -0.42 4.65 -40.52
C ARG A 62 0.27 3.39 -40.04
N VAL A 63 -0.51 2.34 -39.80
CA VAL A 63 0.01 1.05 -39.33
C VAL A 63 -0.40 -0.07 -40.27
N LYS A 64 0.47 -1.08 -40.37
CA LYS A 64 0.15 -2.38 -40.96
C LYS A 64 0.85 -3.45 -40.15
N PHE A 65 0.33 -4.66 -40.18
CA PHE A 65 0.94 -5.81 -39.53
C PHE A 65 1.64 -6.66 -40.56
N LEU A 66 2.81 -7.17 -40.19
CA LEU A 66 3.58 -8.10 -41.00
C LEU A 66 3.75 -9.40 -40.21
N VAL A 67 3.53 -10.52 -40.88
CA VAL A 67 3.90 -11.84 -40.35
C VAL A 67 5.30 -12.14 -40.85
N MET A 68 6.27 -12.15 -39.95
CA MET A 68 7.68 -12.44 -40.26
C MET A 68 7.94 -13.94 -40.28
N GLY A 69 8.75 -14.41 -41.22
CA GLY A 69 9.36 -15.74 -41.21
C GLY A 69 10.88 -15.63 -41.33
N CYS A 70 11.58 -16.77 -41.33
CA CYS A 70 13.05 -16.81 -41.30
C CYS A 70 13.76 -16.04 -42.43
N HIS A 71 13.05 -15.76 -43.52
CA HIS A 71 13.59 -15.05 -44.69
C HIS A 71 12.89 -13.70 -44.96
N GLY A 72 12.11 -13.18 -44.00
CA GLY A 72 11.38 -11.91 -44.13
C GLY A 72 9.86 -12.06 -44.05
N PRO A 73 9.09 -11.02 -44.44
CA PRO A 73 7.64 -11.01 -44.31
C PRO A 73 6.96 -12.03 -45.25
N LYS A 74 6.06 -12.84 -44.69
CA LYS A 74 5.25 -13.86 -45.38
C LYS A 74 3.83 -13.39 -45.69
N ALA A 75 3.29 -12.50 -44.88
CA ALA A 75 1.97 -11.91 -45.07
C ALA A 75 1.94 -10.49 -44.49
N GLU A 76 1.07 -9.65 -45.03
CA GLU A 76 0.85 -8.29 -44.54
C GLU A 76 -0.61 -7.89 -44.60
N THR A 77 -1.01 -6.98 -43.72
CA THR A 77 -2.30 -6.29 -43.82
C THR A 77 -2.21 -5.08 -44.74
N ARG A 78 -3.36 -4.55 -45.16
CA ARG A 78 -3.42 -3.20 -45.72
C ARG A 78 -3.00 -2.17 -44.66
N TRP A 79 -2.53 -1.02 -45.13
CA TRP A 79 -2.32 0.14 -44.27
C TRP A 79 -3.66 0.61 -43.69
N SER A 80 -3.65 0.98 -42.41
CA SER A 80 -4.77 1.65 -41.76
C SER A 80 -5.03 3.03 -42.38
N ASP A 81 -6.16 3.62 -42.00
CA ASP A 81 -6.35 5.05 -42.12
C ASP A 81 -5.36 5.82 -41.21
N PRO A 82 -5.13 7.11 -41.47
CA PRO A 82 -4.30 7.94 -40.61
C PRO A 82 -4.83 7.95 -39.16
N ILE A 83 -3.95 7.68 -38.21
CA ILE A 83 -4.25 7.69 -36.77
C ILE A 83 -3.39 8.74 -36.06
N LEU A 84 -3.95 9.30 -34.98
CA LEU A 84 -3.22 10.11 -34.02
C LEU A 84 -2.95 9.30 -32.75
N LEU A 85 -1.70 9.28 -32.33
CA LEU A 85 -1.25 8.56 -31.15
C LEU A 85 -1.57 9.36 -29.89
N ARG A 86 -2.09 8.65 -28.88
CA ARG A 86 -2.25 9.23 -27.56
C ARG A 86 -0.89 9.30 -26.88
N ARG A 87 -0.48 10.49 -26.44
CA ARG A 87 0.74 10.65 -25.65
C ARG A 87 0.50 10.05 -24.26
N ALA A 88 1.37 9.13 -23.84
CA ALA A 88 1.36 8.69 -22.45
C ALA A 88 1.66 9.89 -21.54
N SER A 89 0.83 10.10 -20.53
CA SER A 89 1.14 11.08 -19.48
C SER A 89 2.31 10.53 -18.67
N SER A 90 3.32 11.36 -18.41
CA SER A 90 4.42 10.95 -17.54
C SER A 90 3.86 10.71 -16.13
N LEU A 91 4.36 9.68 -15.45
CA LEU A 91 3.94 9.40 -14.07
C LEU A 91 4.22 10.60 -13.15
N SER A 92 5.25 11.40 -13.47
CA SER A 92 5.59 12.65 -12.78
C SER A 92 4.60 13.79 -13.02
N ALA A 93 3.81 13.75 -14.11
CA ALA A 93 2.71 14.70 -14.35
C ALA A 93 1.40 14.25 -13.70
N ILE A 94 1.31 12.97 -13.31
CA ILE A 94 0.27 12.50 -12.41
C ILE A 94 0.69 12.98 -11.03
N ASN A 95 -0.02 13.96 -10.49
CA ASN A 95 0.15 14.41 -9.12
C ASN A 95 -0.27 13.23 -8.21
N THR A 96 0.63 12.27 -7.98
CA THR A 96 0.39 11.13 -7.11
C THR A 96 0.48 11.60 -5.66
N VAL A 97 -0.50 12.39 -5.23
CA VAL A 97 -0.99 12.28 -3.87
C VAL A 97 -2.00 11.13 -3.86
N CYS A 98 -1.51 9.93 -4.19
CA CYS A 98 -2.21 8.69 -3.88
C CYS A 98 -1.80 8.23 -2.48
N HIS A 99 -1.84 9.13 -1.50
CA HIS A 99 -1.80 8.78 -0.08
C HIS A 99 -3.23 8.67 0.41
N GLY A 100 -3.97 7.65 -0.06
CA GLY A 100 -5.42 7.63 0.08
C GLY A 100 -5.98 6.66 1.13
N SER A 101 -5.40 5.46 1.28
CA SER A 101 -6.02 4.42 2.11
C SER A 101 -5.03 3.57 2.86
N ASP A 102 -3.98 3.06 2.20
CA ASP A 102 -3.09 2.08 2.82
C ASP A 102 -2.27 2.66 3.99
N VAL A 103 -1.73 3.87 3.81
CA VAL A 103 -1.03 4.59 4.89
C VAL A 103 -1.98 4.91 6.05
N VAL A 104 -3.24 5.23 5.77
CA VAL A 104 -4.25 5.50 6.82
C VAL A 104 -4.62 4.24 7.58
N VAL A 105 -4.75 3.10 6.89
CA VAL A 105 -5.04 1.80 7.52
C VAL A 105 -3.87 1.35 8.38
N ILE A 106 -2.64 1.38 7.86
CA ILE A 106 -1.44 0.98 8.61
C ILE A 106 -1.23 1.89 9.82
N THR A 107 -1.37 3.21 9.67
CA THR A 107 -1.23 4.14 10.81
C THR A 107 -2.34 3.93 11.84
N SER A 108 -3.58 3.69 11.43
CA SER A 108 -4.69 3.37 12.36
C SER A 108 -4.42 2.09 13.15
N ILE A 109 -3.92 1.03 12.49
CA ILE A 109 -3.58 -0.24 13.16
C ILE A 109 -2.45 -0.01 14.17
N LEU A 110 -1.39 0.68 13.79
CA LEU A 110 -0.25 0.96 14.67
C LEU A 110 -0.63 1.83 15.88
N VAL A 111 -1.44 2.87 15.68
CA VAL A 111 -1.94 3.72 16.76
C VAL A 111 -2.85 2.92 17.70
N SER A 112 -3.71 2.06 17.17
CA SER A 112 -4.59 1.22 17.98
C SER A 112 -3.79 0.21 18.82
N LEU A 113 -2.80 -0.45 18.22
CA LEU A 113 -1.94 -1.38 18.95
C LEU A 113 -1.08 -0.66 20.00
N GLY A 114 -0.51 0.49 19.64
CA GLY A 114 0.30 1.30 20.56
C GLY A 114 -0.47 1.81 21.76
N THR A 115 -1.71 2.27 21.56
CA THR A 115 -2.58 2.74 22.65
C THR A 115 -2.99 1.60 23.59
N VAL A 116 -3.35 0.43 23.05
CA VAL A 116 -3.67 -0.76 23.86
C VAL A 116 -2.46 -1.21 24.69
N LEU A 117 -1.28 -1.28 24.08
CA LEU A 117 -0.04 -1.65 24.77
C LEU A 117 0.31 -0.64 25.87
N ALA A 118 0.24 0.66 25.58
CA ALA A 118 0.51 1.70 26.56
C ALA A 118 -0.46 1.64 27.75
N ALA A 119 -1.76 1.45 27.50
CA ALA A 119 -2.77 1.33 28.55
C ALA A 119 -2.54 0.09 29.42
N ALA A 120 -2.17 -1.05 28.83
CA ALA A 120 -1.84 -2.26 29.58
C ALA A 120 -0.61 -2.04 30.47
N VAL A 121 0.47 -1.47 29.94
CA VAL A 121 1.68 -1.17 30.71
C VAL A 121 1.36 -0.21 31.86
N LEU A 122 0.66 0.90 31.60
CA LEU A 122 0.25 1.85 32.63
C LEU A 122 -0.63 1.21 33.70
N SER A 123 -1.55 0.32 33.32
CA SER A 123 -2.42 -0.41 34.26
C SER A 123 -1.62 -1.37 35.14
N THR A 124 -0.67 -2.11 34.57
CA THR A 124 0.19 -3.02 35.36
C THR A 124 1.11 -2.25 36.32
N LEU A 125 1.69 -1.13 35.88
CA LEU A 125 2.51 -0.26 36.72
C LEU A 125 1.68 0.40 37.82
N GLY A 126 0.49 0.89 37.50
CA GLY A 126 -0.45 1.46 38.46
C GLY A 126 -0.91 0.44 39.50
N ALA A 127 -1.28 -0.76 39.07
CA ALA A 127 -1.66 -1.86 39.98
C ALA A 127 -0.49 -2.29 40.88
N LYS A 128 0.73 -2.33 40.36
CA LYS A 128 1.94 -2.64 41.14
C LYS A 128 2.27 -1.54 42.15
N ALA A 129 2.17 -0.27 41.75
CA ALA A 129 2.39 0.87 42.63
C ALA A 129 1.32 0.92 43.74
N TRP A 130 0.05 0.76 43.38
CA TRP A 130 -1.06 0.71 44.34
C TRP A 130 -0.96 -0.50 45.29
N GLY A 131 -0.63 -1.68 44.77
CA GLY A 131 -0.38 -2.87 45.58
C GLY A 131 0.81 -2.71 46.54
N SER A 132 1.87 -2.02 46.12
CA SER A 132 3.01 -1.70 47.00
C SER A 132 2.63 -0.74 48.12
N LEU A 133 1.82 0.29 47.82
CA LEU A 133 1.32 1.24 48.80
C LEU A 133 0.36 0.58 49.81
N CYS A 134 -0.59 -0.23 49.34
CA CYS A 134 -1.51 -0.95 50.21
C CYS A 134 -0.82 -2.06 51.04
N HIS A 135 0.24 -2.69 50.54
CA HIS A 135 0.99 -3.68 51.32
C HIS A 135 1.84 -3.02 52.43
N GLN A 136 2.28 -1.77 52.25
CA GLN A 136 2.93 -1.00 53.32
C GLN A 136 1.96 -0.58 54.43
N ASP A 137 0.69 -0.34 54.14
CA ASP A 137 -0.33 0.05 55.15
C ASP A 137 -0.92 -1.13 55.96
N LEU A 138 -0.69 -2.39 55.56
CA LEU A 138 -1.07 -3.57 56.35
C LEU A 138 0.05 -4.09 57.28
N GLY A 139 1.24 -3.49 57.23
CA GLY A 139 2.33 -3.78 58.15
C GLY A 139 2.28 -2.85 59.36
N THR A 140 1.81 -3.38 60.51
CA THR A 140 1.83 -2.80 61.88
C THR A 140 0.58 -2.07 62.40
N PHE A 141 -0.61 -2.61 62.17
CA PHE A 141 -1.66 -2.47 63.20
C PHE A 141 -1.49 -3.56 64.27
N THR A 142 -0.64 -3.29 65.26
CA THR A 142 -0.68 -4.00 66.54
C THR A 142 -2.05 -3.72 67.18
N ARG A 143 -2.96 -4.68 67.07
CA ARG A 143 -4.24 -4.66 67.79
C ARG A 143 -3.94 -4.64 69.29
N ARG A 144 -3.92 -3.45 69.90
CA ARG A 144 -3.81 -3.29 71.35
C ARG A 144 -5.09 -3.85 71.97
N SER A 145 -5.04 -5.08 72.48
CA SER A 145 -6.15 -5.65 73.23
C SER A 145 -6.25 -4.92 74.57
N TYR A 146 -7.26 -4.08 74.74
CA TYR A 146 -7.54 -3.49 76.04
C TYR A 146 -8.21 -4.56 76.92
N ARG A 147 -7.53 -4.96 77.99
CA ARG A 147 -8.06 -5.84 79.03
C ARG A 147 -8.75 -4.95 80.07
N THR A 148 -10.08 -4.95 80.12
CA THR A 148 -10.83 -4.21 81.13
C THR A 148 -10.74 -4.94 82.47
N HIS A 149 -10.26 -4.26 83.51
CA HIS A 149 -10.29 -4.79 84.88
C HIS A 149 -11.71 -4.65 85.44
N HIS A 150 -12.15 -5.69 86.13
CA HIS A 150 -13.51 -5.96 86.59
C HIS A 150 -14.17 -4.80 87.37
N ILE A 151 -15.43 -4.52 87.05
CA ILE A 151 -16.36 -3.75 87.90
C ILE A 151 -16.93 -4.74 88.93
N PRO A 152 -16.83 -4.49 90.26
CA PRO A 152 -17.43 -5.36 91.26
C PRO A 152 -18.97 -5.22 91.24
N PRO A 153 -19.73 -6.31 91.46
CA PRO A 153 -21.19 -6.24 91.46
C PRO A 153 -21.70 -5.43 92.66
N VAL A 154 -22.62 -4.51 92.40
CA VAL A 154 -23.35 -3.76 93.42
C VAL A 154 -24.38 -4.69 94.07
N LEU A 155 -24.36 -4.79 95.40
CA LEU A 155 -25.30 -5.55 96.22
C LEU A 155 -26.68 -4.84 96.24
N PRO A 156 -27.82 -5.55 96.21
CA PRO A 156 -29.13 -4.90 96.28
C PRO A 156 -29.39 -4.40 97.70
N GLN A 157 -29.66 -3.10 97.87
CA GLN A 157 -30.23 -2.56 99.12
C GLN A 157 -31.62 -1.95 98.88
N ALA A 158 -32.49 -2.26 99.83
CA ALA A 158 -33.93 -2.18 99.79
C ALA A 158 -34.52 -0.75 99.87
N LEU A 159 -35.70 -0.57 99.27
CA LEU A 159 -36.70 0.49 99.54
C LEU A 159 -37.09 0.47 101.04
N PRO A 160 -37.66 1.54 101.67
CA PRO A 160 -38.76 2.41 101.18
C PRO A 160 -38.69 3.87 101.78
N PRO A 161 -39.78 4.66 101.96
CA PRO A 161 -41.12 4.71 101.37
C PRO A 161 -41.46 6.07 100.70
N GLY A 162 -42.64 6.14 100.07
CA GLY A 162 -43.12 7.23 99.22
C GLY A 162 -43.41 8.57 99.90
N CYS A 163 -43.33 9.64 99.11
CA CYS A 163 -44.43 10.38 98.48
C CYS A 163 -43.84 11.19 97.32
#